data_AF-A0AB37SE18-F1
#
_entry.id   AF-A0AB37SE18-F1
#
_cell.length_a   1.000
_cell.length_b   1.000
_cell.length_c   1.000
_cell.angle_alpha   90.00
_cell.angle_beta   90.00
_cell.angle_gamma   90.00
#
_symmetry.space_group_name_H-M   'P 1'
#
loop_
_entity.id
_entity.type
_entity.pdbx_description
1 polymer ?
#
loop_
_entity_poly.entity_id
_entity_poly.type
_entity_poly.pdbx_seq_one_letter_code
_entity_poly.pdbx_strand_id
1 'polypeptide(L)'
;MEAIAKAIALSPSTAAQASIKYQAALGRAFMDLGIDRGTLDVLAEEVKAKGGNVTRAVNDQSRWVETQTQLLFEGPPRQEKWTFVADQLKFIAGQIEFWSRERDQASIKLAAAQVAVLDKFILTVRDLSPLSTEVVIQLRRELGLPDDAADLRKVMEDARDEAMLMAEAGLRRLNAMLDQKRQQAGVSVADPATDDGPPN
;
A
#
# COMPACT_ATOMS: atom_id res chain seq x y z
N MET A 1 -13.84 5.93 -57.54
CA MET A 1 -14.36 4.97 -56.54
C MET A 1 -13.23 4.22 -55.83
N GLU A 2 -12.19 3.73 -56.52
CA GLU A 2 -11.04 3.05 -55.86
C GLU A 2 -10.23 3.92 -54.88
N ALA A 3 -10.06 5.21 -55.14
CA ALA A 3 -9.31 6.10 -54.24
C ALA A 3 -10.02 6.35 -52.89
N ILE A 4 -11.36 6.28 -52.86
CA ILE A 4 -12.16 6.45 -51.64
C ILE A 4 -12.14 5.15 -50.81
N ALA A 5 -12.20 3.99 -51.47
CA ALA A 5 -12.03 2.69 -50.81
C ALA A 5 -10.63 2.53 -50.18
N LYS A 6 -9.58 3.08 -50.84
CA LYS A 6 -8.21 3.09 -50.32
C LYS A 6 -7.99 4.11 -49.19
N ALA A 7 -8.75 5.20 -49.16
CA ALA A 7 -8.74 6.18 -48.07
C ALA A 7 -9.48 5.68 -46.81
N ILE A 8 -10.55 4.89 -46.98
CA ILE A 8 -11.23 4.20 -45.87
C ILE A 8 -10.31 3.14 -45.24
N ALA A 9 -9.40 2.55 -46.02
CA ALA A 9 -8.36 1.64 -45.52
C ALA A 9 -7.17 2.35 -44.81
N LEU A 10 -7.09 3.69 -44.85
CA LEU A 10 -6.01 4.48 -44.25
C LEU A 10 -6.41 5.21 -42.95
N SER A 11 -7.71 5.27 -42.60
CA SER A 11 -8.11 5.68 -41.26
C SER A 11 -8.15 4.45 -40.35
N PRO A 12 -7.50 4.46 -39.17
CA PRO A 12 -7.68 3.37 -38.22
C PRO A 12 -9.17 3.22 -37.94
N SER A 13 -9.66 1.99 -38.04
CA SER A 13 -11.06 1.66 -37.79
C SER A 13 -11.50 2.22 -36.43
N THR A 14 -12.79 2.52 -36.26
CA THR A 14 -13.32 3.10 -35.02
C THR A 14 -12.98 2.26 -33.78
N ALA A 15 -12.90 0.95 -33.90
CA ALA A 15 -12.44 0.02 -32.87
C ALA A 15 -10.94 0.12 -32.65
N ALA A 16 -10.13 0.29 -33.70
CA ALA A 16 -8.69 0.54 -33.55
C ALA A 16 -8.43 1.85 -32.79
N GLN A 17 -9.18 2.92 -33.08
CA GLN A 17 -9.06 4.18 -32.35
C GLN A 17 -9.49 4.06 -30.88
N ALA A 18 -10.60 3.38 -30.60
CA ALA A 18 -11.03 3.09 -29.23
C ALA A 18 -9.98 2.27 -28.48
N SER A 19 -9.40 1.26 -29.14
CA SER A 19 -8.36 0.38 -28.57
C SER A 19 -7.09 1.16 -28.23
N ILE A 20 -6.63 2.05 -29.12
CA ILE A 20 -5.46 2.91 -28.87
C ILE A 20 -5.71 3.81 -27.67
N LYS A 21 -6.90 4.43 -27.56
CA LYS A 21 -7.25 5.27 -26.40
C LYS A 21 -7.24 4.47 -25.10
N TYR A 22 -7.84 3.29 -25.10
CA TYR A 22 -7.85 2.39 -23.94
C TYR A 22 -6.44 1.93 -23.55
N GLN A 23 -5.62 1.53 -24.52
CA GLN A 23 -4.22 1.14 -24.29
C GLN A 23 -3.38 2.30 -23.75
N ALA A 24 -3.56 3.51 -24.26
CA ALA A 24 -2.85 4.69 -23.75
C ALA A 24 -3.26 5.01 -22.31
N ALA A 25 -4.55 4.90 -21.98
CA ALA A 25 -5.05 5.11 -20.62
C ALA A 25 -4.54 4.02 -19.66
N LEU A 26 -4.55 2.75 -20.08
CA LEU A 26 -3.96 1.64 -19.33
C LEU A 26 -2.46 1.84 -19.10
N GLY A 27 -1.72 2.26 -20.13
CA GLY A 27 -0.29 2.52 -20.02
C GLY A 27 0.04 3.57 -18.96
N ARG A 28 -0.73 4.67 -18.92
CA ARG A 28 -0.58 5.70 -17.88
C ARG A 28 -0.93 5.17 -16.49
N ALA A 29 -2.06 4.47 -16.38
CA ALA A 29 -2.49 3.84 -15.13
C ALA A 29 -1.42 2.91 -14.55
N PHE A 30 -0.80 2.07 -15.39
CA PHE A 30 0.27 1.17 -14.93
C PHE A 30 1.56 1.89 -14.57
N MET A 31 1.92 2.97 -15.27
CA MET A 31 3.06 3.80 -14.87
C MET A 31 2.84 4.42 -13.49
N ASP A 32 1.66 5.00 -13.27
CA ASP A 32 1.30 5.62 -12.00
C ASP A 32 1.29 4.60 -10.85
N LEU A 33 0.70 3.41 -11.06
CA LEU A 33 0.74 2.32 -10.09
C LEU A 33 2.16 1.80 -9.84
N GLY A 34 3.02 1.81 -10.87
CA GLY A 34 4.43 1.43 -10.74
C GLY A 34 5.22 2.39 -9.86
N ILE A 35 4.98 3.70 -9.99
CA ILE A 35 5.56 4.72 -9.11
C ILE A 35 5.10 4.49 -7.67
N ASP A 36 3.79 4.33 -7.48
CA ASP A 36 3.20 4.10 -6.17
C ASP A 36 3.75 2.82 -5.51
N ARG A 37 3.92 1.74 -6.29
CA ARG A 37 4.52 0.49 -5.83
C ARG A 37 5.95 0.71 -5.33
N GLY A 38 6.75 1.52 -6.02
CA GLY A 38 8.10 1.87 -5.57
C GLY A 38 8.10 2.56 -4.20
N THR A 39 7.15 3.47 -3.95
CA THR A 39 6.98 4.09 -2.64
C THR A 39 6.61 3.07 -1.56
N LEU A 40 5.73 2.12 -1.87
CA LEU A 40 5.37 1.03 -0.93
C LEU A 40 6.57 0.15 -0.59
N ASP A 41 7.44 -0.14 -1.55
CA ASP A 41 8.64 -0.95 -1.31
C ASP A 41 9.65 -0.25 -0.39
N VAL A 42 9.84 1.06 -0.56
CA VAL A 42 10.67 1.87 0.36
C VAL A 42 10.11 1.84 1.79
N LEU A 43 8.81 2.06 1.95
CA LEU A 43 8.16 2.02 3.26
C LEU A 43 8.19 0.61 3.89
N ALA A 44 8.07 -0.44 3.08
CA ALA A 44 8.17 -1.82 3.56
C ALA A 44 9.58 -2.16 4.07
N GLU A 45 10.62 -1.72 3.36
CA GLU A 45 12.00 -1.88 3.83
C GLU A 45 12.27 -1.04 5.10
N GLU A 46 11.67 0.15 5.24
CA GLU A 46 11.76 0.93 6.48
C GLU A 46 11.18 0.16 7.68
N VAL A 47 9.96 -0.38 7.55
CA VAL A 47 9.32 -1.19 8.61
C VAL A 47 10.20 -2.36 9.01
N LYS A 48 10.75 -3.06 8.01
CA LYS A 48 11.64 -4.20 8.21
C LYS A 48 12.94 -3.80 8.89
N ALA A 49 13.56 -2.69 8.50
CA ALA A 49 14.77 -2.16 9.12
C ALA A 49 14.54 -1.81 10.60
N LYS A 50 13.46 -1.09 10.91
CA LYS A 50 13.07 -0.76 12.29
C LYS A 50 12.75 -2.02 13.11
N GLY A 51 12.05 -2.99 12.51
CA GLY A 51 11.83 -4.30 13.11
C GLY A 51 13.12 -5.06 13.42
N GLY A 52 14.12 -4.96 12.54
CA GLY A 52 15.46 -5.51 12.77
C GLY A 52 16.15 -4.91 13.99
N ASN A 53 15.96 -3.61 14.28
CA ASN A 53 16.50 -2.99 15.48
C ASN A 53 15.81 -3.49 16.75
N VAL A 54 14.49 -3.70 16.73
CA VAL A 54 13.77 -4.35 17.84
C VAL A 54 14.33 -5.74 18.11
N THR A 55 14.48 -6.57 17.07
CA THR A 55 15.04 -7.93 17.21
C THR A 55 16.44 -7.92 17.80
N ARG A 56 17.31 -6.97 17.39
CA ARG A 56 18.65 -6.82 17.98
C ARG A 56 18.58 -6.46 19.46
N ALA A 57 17.76 -5.48 19.82
CA ALA A 57 17.61 -5.05 21.21
C ALA A 57 17.05 -6.18 22.11
N VAL A 58 16.09 -6.95 21.61
CA VAL A 58 15.56 -8.14 22.32
C VAL A 58 16.65 -9.20 22.51
N ASN A 59 17.45 -9.48 21.48
CA ASN A 59 18.56 -10.43 21.59
C ASN A 59 19.61 -9.98 22.62
N ASP A 60 19.93 -8.68 22.66
CA ASP A 60 20.84 -8.14 23.66
C ASP A 60 20.24 -8.21 25.07
N GLN A 61 18.93 -7.97 25.22
CA GLN A 61 18.24 -8.15 26.51
C GLN A 61 18.39 -9.59 27.01
N SER A 62 18.17 -10.58 26.16
CA SER A 62 18.32 -12.00 26.51
C SER A 62 19.73 -12.31 27.02
N ARG A 63 20.78 -11.79 26.38
CA ARG A 63 22.16 -11.94 26.84
C ARG A 63 22.40 -11.34 28.24
N TRP A 64 21.81 -10.20 28.54
CA TRP A 64 21.93 -9.58 29.86
C TRP A 64 21.12 -10.31 30.93
N VAL A 65 19.96 -10.87 30.59
CA VAL A 65 19.18 -11.74 31.48
C VAL A 65 19.95 -13.03 31.79
N GLU A 66 20.62 -13.62 30.81
CA GLU A 66 21.52 -14.76 31.03
C GLU A 66 22.67 -14.37 31.97
N THR A 67 23.29 -13.21 31.77
CA THR A 67 24.35 -12.69 32.64
C THR A 67 23.84 -12.48 34.08
N GLN A 68 22.66 -11.88 34.24
CA GLN A 68 22.02 -11.73 35.55
C GLN A 68 21.78 -13.08 36.22
N THR A 69 21.32 -14.07 35.45
CA THR A 69 21.07 -15.43 35.91
C THR A 69 22.35 -16.11 36.37
N GLN A 70 23.45 -15.99 35.61
CA GLN A 70 24.77 -16.52 35.99
C GLN A 70 25.27 -15.93 37.30
N LEU A 71 25.15 -14.60 37.49
CA LEU A 71 25.55 -13.92 38.72
C LEU A 71 24.80 -14.44 39.96
N LEU A 72 23.58 -14.96 39.82
CA LEU A 72 22.84 -15.58 40.93
C LEU A 72 23.42 -16.93 41.34
N PHE A 73 24.10 -17.64 40.44
CA PHE A 73 24.69 -18.96 40.69
C PHE A 73 26.15 -18.92 41.15
N GLU A 74 26.86 -17.80 40.95
CA GLU A 74 28.27 -17.63 41.33
C GLU A 74 28.50 -17.33 42.84
N GLY A 75 27.43 -17.25 43.63
CA GLY A 75 27.47 -16.83 45.04
C GLY A 75 26.96 -15.41 45.23
N PRO A 76 27.14 -14.77 46.41
CA PRO A 76 26.61 -13.44 46.68
C PRO A 76 27.16 -12.43 45.66
N PRO A 77 26.33 -11.84 44.78
CA PRO A 77 26.83 -10.95 43.75
C PRO A 77 27.38 -9.68 44.40
N ARG A 78 28.55 -9.23 43.92
CA ARG A 78 29.07 -7.91 44.31
C ARG A 78 28.05 -6.86 43.89
N GLN A 79 27.66 -5.98 44.81
CA GLN A 79 26.60 -4.99 44.60
C GLN A 79 26.81 -4.15 43.34
N GLU A 80 28.04 -3.68 43.10
CA GLU A 80 28.40 -2.89 41.92
C GLU A 80 28.11 -3.62 40.60
N LYS A 81 28.44 -4.92 40.51
CA LYS A 81 28.18 -5.73 39.32
C LYS A 81 26.69 -5.95 39.11
N TRP A 82 25.95 -6.19 40.20
CA TRP A 82 24.50 -6.36 40.15
C TRP A 82 23.79 -5.09 39.68
N THR A 83 24.17 -3.93 40.24
CA THR A 83 23.64 -2.62 39.82
C THR A 83 23.93 -2.35 38.34
N PHE A 84 25.16 -2.61 37.89
CA PHE A 84 25.51 -2.43 36.49
C PHE A 84 24.64 -3.29 35.55
N VAL A 85 24.46 -4.58 35.84
CA VAL A 85 23.60 -5.47 35.03
C VAL A 85 22.15 -5.00 35.04
N ALA A 86 21.63 -4.57 36.18
CA ALA A 86 20.28 -4.02 36.29
C ALA A 86 20.11 -2.74 35.44
N ASP A 87 21.11 -1.86 35.44
CA ASP A 87 21.11 -0.64 34.63
C ASP A 87 21.17 -0.95 33.13
N GLN A 88 21.95 -1.94 32.71
CA GLN A 88 21.97 -2.41 31.31
C GLN A 88 20.61 -2.98 30.87
N LEU A 89 19.98 -3.80 31.71
CA LEU A 89 18.64 -4.34 31.43
C LEU A 89 17.59 -3.22 31.30
N LYS A 90 17.64 -2.22 32.18
CA LYS A 90 16.76 -1.05 32.12
C LYS A 90 16.99 -0.22 30.85
N PHE A 91 18.25 0.01 30.48
CA PHE A 91 18.61 0.72 29.26
C PHE A 91 18.09 0.01 28.01
N ILE A 92 18.28 -1.32 27.92
CA ILE A 92 17.83 -2.11 26.76
C ILE A 92 16.31 -2.18 26.71
N ALA A 93 15.61 -2.30 27.84
CA ALA A 93 14.15 -2.20 27.87
C ALA A 93 13.68 -0.87 27.25
N GLY A 94 14.35 0.24 27.56
CA GLY A 94 14.09 1.53 26.93
C GLY A 94 14.35 1.55 25.41
N GLN A 95 15.40 0.87 24.95
CA GLN A 95 15.65 0.73 23.51
C GLN A 95 14.57 -0.10 22.80
N ILE A 96 14.12 -1.21 23.41
CA ILE A 96 13.05 -2.03 22.86
C ILE A 96 11.78 -1.20 22.71
N GLU A 97 11.42 -0.41 23.73
CA GLU A 97 10.26 0.47 23.68
C GLU A 97 10.39 1.53 22.58
N PHE A 98 11.55 2.19 22.49
CA PHE A 98 11.83 3.19 21.45
C PHE A 98 11.71 2.59 20.05
N TRP A 99 12.44 1.51 19.76
CA TRP A 99 12.43 0.89 18.43
C TRP A 99 11.09 0.24 18.07
N SER A 100 10.33 -0.24 19.06
CA SER A 100 8.98 -0.74 18.84
C SER A 100 8.04 0.36 18.39
N ARG A 101 8.09 1.53 19.05
CA ARG A 101 7.31 2.71 18.63
C ARG A 101 7.67 3.17 17.23
N GLU A 102 8.97 3.25 16.92
CA GLU A 102 9.45 3.61 15.58
C GLU A 102 8.95 2.64 14.49
N ARG A 103 9.03 1.33 14.76
CA ARG A 103 8.51 0.29 13.87
C ARG A 103 7.01 0.43 13.66
N ASP A 104 6.26 0.69 14.72
CA ASP A 104 4.80 0.79 14.66
C ASP A 104 4.35 2.04 13.88
N GLN A 105 5.04 3.17 14.06
CA GLN A 105 4.84 4.38 13.25
C GLN A 105 5.14 4.13 11.77
N ALA A 106 6.28 3.51 11.44
CA ALA A 106 6.59 3.13 10.06
C ALA A 106 5.52 2.19 9.48
N SER A 107 5.01 1.26 10.29
CA SER A 107 3.97 0.30 9.89
C SER A 107 2.61 0.97 9.67
N ILE A 108 2.30 2.05 10.38
CA ILE A 108 1.13 2.89 10.13
C ILE A 108 1.30 3.67 8.82
N LYS A 109 2.49 4.25 8.57
CA LYS A 109 2.79 4.96 7.32
C LYS A 109 2.64 4.04 6.10
N LEU A 110 3.19 2.83 6.17
CA LEU A 110 3.03 1.83 5.11
C LEU A 110 1.56 1.48 4.88
N ALA A 111 0.80 1.19 5.94
CA ALA A 111 -0.62 0.85 5.82
C ALA A 111 -1.45 2.00 5.23
N ALA A 112 -1.17 3.24 5.61
CA ALA A 112 -1.81 4.43 5.03
C ALA A 112 -1.50 4.57 3.53
N ALA A 113 -0.25 4.37 3.13
CA ALA A 113 0.13 4.39 1.72
C ALA A 113 -0.55 3.27 0.94
N GLN A 114 -0.64 2.05 1.48
CA GLN A 114 -1.35 0.93 0.83
C GLN A 114 -2.83 1.27 0.58
N VAL A 115 -3.51 1.88 1.56
CA VAL A 115 -4.90 2.31 1.41
C VAL A 115 -5.03 3.38 0.33
N ALA A 116 -4.14 4.38 0.30
CA ALA A 116 -4.17 5.42 -0.73
C ALA A 116 -3.97 4.84 -2.15
N VAL A 117 -3.08 3.85 -2.31
CA VAL A 117 -2.87 3.17 -3.59
C VAL A 117 -4.11 2.38 -4.01
N LEU A 118 -4.78 1.69 -3.07
CA LEU A 118 -6.02 0.97 -3.36
C LEU A 118 -7.15 1.92 -3.76
N ASP A 119 -7.27 3.07 -3.10
CA ASP A 119 -8.25 4.10 -3.47
C ASP A 119 -8.00 4.62 -4.90
N LYS A 120 -6.75 4.97 -5.21
CA LYS A 120 -6.35 5.38 -6.57
C LYS A 120 -6.60 4.29 -7.61
N PHE A 121 -6.36 3.02 -7.27
CA PHE A 121 -6.67 1.89 -8.14
C PHE A 121 -8.17 1.78 -8.44
N ILE A 122 -9.04 1.93 -7.44
CA ILE A 122 -10.50 1.93 -7.60
C ILE A 122 -10.93 3.04 -8.57
N LEU A 123 -10.44 4.26 -8.34
CA LEU A 123 -10.72 5.41 -9.23
C LEU A 123 -10.23 5.14 -10.67
N THR A 124 -9.06 4.53 -10.80
CA THR A 124 -8.49 4.17 -12.11
C THR A 124 -9.37 3.16 -12.86
N VAL A 125 -9.84 2.10 -12.19
CA VAL A 125 -10.74 1.11 -12.78
C VAL A 125 -12.05 1.75 -13.22
N ARG A 126 -12.61 2.63 -12.38
CA ARG A 126 -13.83 3.40 -12.70
C ARG A 126 -13.66 4.20 -13.98
N ASP A 127 -12.52 4.89 -14.13
CA ASP A 127 -12.26 5.77 -15.28
C ASP A 127 -11.92 4.97 -16.56
N LEU A 128 -11.35 3.77 -16.42
CA LEU A 128 -11.00 2.88 -17.55
C LEU A 128 -12.19 2.06 -18.08
N SER A 129 -13.17 1.73 -17.22
CA SER A 129 -14.31 0.88 -17.58
C SER A 129 -15.17 1.40 -18.75
N PRO A 130 -15.46 2.71 -18.88
CA PRO A 130 -16.14 3.23 -20.07
C PRO A 130 -15.33 3.04 -21.36
N LEU A 131 -14.00 3.14 -21.29
CA LEU A 131 -13.12 2.96 -22.44
C LEU A 131 -13.09 1.50 -22.91
N SER A 132 -13.02 0.54 -21.97
CA SER A 132 -13.08 -0.88 -22.33
C SER A 132 -14.43 -1.26 -22.92
N THR A 133 -15.52 -0.71 -22.38
CA THR A 133 -16.88 -0.89 -22.92
C THR A 133 -16.98 -0.37 -24.35
N GLU A 134 -16.42 0.81 -24.62
CA GLU A 134 -16.41 1.40 -25.96
C GLU A 134 -15.61 0.55 -26.96
N VAL A 135 -14.46 -0.01 -26.55
CA VAL A 135 -13.68 -0.92 -27.40
C VAL A 135 -14.52 -2.12 -27.82
N VAL A 136 -15.21 -2.77 -26.88
CA VAL A 136 -16.03 -3.95 -27.16
C VAL A 136 -17.18 -3.60 -28.10
N ILE A 137 -17.89 -2.49 -27.86
CA ILE A 137 -18.99 -2.04 -28.73
C ILE A 137 -18.50 -1.79 -30.16
N GLN A 138 -17.38 -1.09 -30.32
CA GLN A 138 -16.85 -0.77 -31.65
C GLN A 138 -16.34 -2.01 -32.38
N LEU A 139 -15.67 -2.93 -31.68
CA LEU A 139 -15.22 -4.19 -32.27
C LEU A 139 -16.40 -5.03 -32.78
N ARG A 140 -17.48 -5.12 -31.99
CA ARG A 140 -18.67 -5.89 -32.37
C ARG A 140 -19.40 -5.28 -33.57
N ARG A 141 -19.47 -3.94 -33.64
CA ARG A 141 -19.98 -3.20 -34.81
C ARG A 141 -19.16 -3.50 -36.06
N GLU A 142 -17.83 -3.50 -35.97
CA GLU A 142 -16.95 -3.81 -37.10
C GLU A 142 -17.07 -5.25 -37.59
N LEU A 143 -17.34 -6.19 -36.68
CA LEU A 143 -17.56 -7.59 -37.01
C LEU A 143 -18.98 -7.90 -37.51
N GLY A 144 -19.88 -6.90 -37.56
CA GLY A 144 -21.26 -7.07 -38.00
C GLY A 144 -22.08 -8.00 -37.10
N LEU A 145 -21.75 -8.07 -35.81
CA LEU A 145 -22.46 -8.93 -34.87
C LEU A 145 -23.85 -8.35 -34.55
N PRO A 146 -24.87 -9.21 -34.38
CA PRO A 146 -26.21 -8.77 -33.99
C PRO A 146 -26.16 -8.32 -32.53
N ASP A 147 -26.22 -7.01 -32.29
CA ASP A 147 -26.10 -6.46 -30.94
C ASP A 147 -27.07 -5.31 -30.68
N ASP A 148 -27.66 -5.36 -29.48
CA ASP A 148 -28.13 -4.18 -28.80
C ASP A 148 -26.98 -3.58 -27.99
N ALA A 149 -26.33 -2.56 -28.56
CA ALA A 149 -25.23 -1.85 -27.92
C ALA A 149 -25.65 -1.15 -26.61
N ALA A 150 -26.95 -0.86 -26.43
CA ALA A 150 -27.46 -0.28 -25.20
C ALA A 150 -27.52 -1.34 -24.09
N ASP A 151 -28.01 -2.54 -24.41
CA ASP A 151 -28.02 -3.65 -23.45
C ASP A 151 -26.59 -4.04 -23.04
N LEU A 152 -25.67 -4.17 -23.99
CA LEU A 152 -24.26 -4.47 -23.67
C LEU A 152 -23.63 -3.41 -22.77
N ARG A 153 -23.88 -2.12 -23.06
CA ARG A 153 -23.38 -1.02 -22.23
C ARG A 153 -23.93 -1.13 -20.81
N LYS A 154 -25.22 -1.38 -20.67
CA LYS A 154 -25.88 -1.55 -19.38
C LYS A 154 -25.27 -2.71 -18.57
N VAL A 155 -25.08 -3.89 -19.18
CA VAL A 155 -24.44 -5.04 -18.50
C VAL A 155 -23.04 -4.70 -18.00
N MET A 156 -22.25 -3.99 -18.81
CA MET A 156 -20.89 -3.59 -18.44
C MET A 156 -20.88 -2.53 -17.32
N GLU A 157 -21.83 -1.60 -17.34
CA GLU A 157 -22.01 -0.57 -16.29
C GLU A 157 -22.49 -1.19 -14.98
N ASP A 158 -23.47 -2.09 -15.00
CA ASP A 158 -23.97 -2.80 -13.83
C ASP A 158 -22.84 -3.61 -13.16
N ALA A 159 -22.05 -4.35 -13.96
CA ALA A 159 -20.91 -5.12 -13.46
C ALA A 159 -19.80 -4.24 -12.86
N ARG A 160 -19.54 -3.06 -13.46
CA ARG A 160 -18.63 -2.06 -12.91
C ARG A 160 -19.12 -1.59 -11.56
N ASP A 161 -20.40 -1.19 -11.46
CA ASP A 161 -20.95 -0.59 -10.25
C ASP A 161 -20.97 -1.58 -9.09
N GLU A 162 -21.29 -2.86 -9.35
CA GLU A 162 -21.19 -3.92 -8.36
C GLU A 162 -19.74 -4.09 -7.87
N ALA A 163 -18.77 -4.15 -8.78
CA ALA A 163 -17.36 -4.27 -8.42
C ALA A 163 -16.86 -3.06 -7.59
N MET A 164 -17.30 -1.84 -7.94
CA MET A 164 -16.96 -0.62 -7.21
C MET A 164 -17.54 -0.62 -5.80
N LEU A 165 -18.80 -1.03 -5.62
CA LEU A 165 -19.42 -1.14 -4.30
C LEU A 165 -18.65 -2.10 -3.38
N MET A 166 -18.24 -3.26 -3.91
CA MET A 166 -17.43 -4.22 -3.15
C MET A 166 -16.06 -3.66 -2.80
N ALA A 167 -15.40 -2.98 -3.74
CA ALA A 167 -14.08 -2.39 -3.54
C ALA A 167 -14.10 -1.26 -2.50
N GLU A 168 -15.07 -0.35 -2.58
CA GLU A 168 -15.27 0.73 -1.61
C GLU A 168 -15.58 0.21 -0.21
N ALA A 169 -16.38 -0.86 -0.10
CA ALA A 169 -16.66 -1.51 1.17
C ALA A 169 -15.39 -2.18 1.76
N GLY A 170 -14.53 -2.73 0.91
CA GLY A 170 -13.20 -3.19 1.30
C GLY A 170 -12.32 -2.04 1.81
N LEU A 171 -12.25 -0.94 1.06
CA LEU A 171 -11.45 0.24 1.41
C LEU A 171 -11.90 0.87 2.73
N ARG A 172 -13.22 0.97 2.97
CA ARG A 172 -13.78 1.45 4.24
C ARG A 172 -13.34 0.59 5.43
N ARG A 173 -13.33 -0.73 5.27
CA ARG A 173 -12.85 -1.65 6.32
C ARG A 173 -11.35 -1.47 6.60
N LEU A 174 -10.54 -1.34 5.55
CA LEU A 174 -9.10 -1.09 5.71
C LEU A 174 -8.80 0.24 6.39
N ASN A 175 -9.53 1.30 6.04
CA ASN A 175 -9.45 2.59 6.74
C ASN A 175 -9.80 2.48 8.22
N ALA A 176 -10.90 1.78 8.56
CA ALA A 176 -11.28 1.57 9.95
C ALA A 176 -10.20 0.81 10.75
N MET A 177 -9.58 -0.20 10.15
CA MET A 177 -8.46 -0.93 10.76
C MET A 177 -7.23 -0.04 10.95
N LEU A 178 -6.92 0.83 9.98
CA LEU A 178 -5.83 1.80 10.07
C LEU A 178 -6.06 2.79 11.20
N ASP A 179 -7.28 3.31 11.34
CA ASP A 179 -7.63 4.25 12.41
C ASP A 179 -7.56 3.59 13.78
N GLN A 180 -8.02 2.34 13.91
CA GLN A 180 -7.84 1.56 15.13
C GLN A 180 -6.35 1.41 15.48
N LYS A 181 -5.50 1.12 14.49
CA LYS A 181 -4.06 0.99 14.69
C LYS A 181 -3.40 2.31 15.11
N ARG A 182 -3.83 3.44 14.55
CA ARG A 182 -3.38 4.79 14.95
C ARG A 182 -3.71 5.08 16.41
N GLN A 183 -4.95 4.79 16.81
CA GLN A 183 -5.41 4.96 18.19
C GLN A 183 -4.60 4.11 19.18
N GLN A 184 -4.32 2.84 18.84
CA GLN A 184 -3.52 1.94 19.67
C GLN A 184 -2.07 2.40 19.83
N ALA A 185 -1.50 2.99 18.78
CA ALA A 185 -0.13 3.51 18.80
C ALA A 185 0.00 4.88 19.50
N GLY A 186 -1.11 5.47 19.99
CA GLY A 186 -1.10 6.82 20.55
C GLY A 186 -0.77 7.91 19.53
N VAL A 187 -0.87 7.60 18.23
CA VAL A 187 -0.64 8.56 17.15
C VAL A 187 -1.95 9.33 16.95
N SER A 188 -2.04 10.52 17.53
CA SER A 188 -3.09 11.48 17.20
C SER A 188 -2.99 11.83 15.72
N VAL A 189 -4.13 11.99 15.06
CA VAL A 189 -4.21 12.55 13.71
C VAL A 189 -3.75 14.00 13.79
N ALA A 190 -2.44 14.24 13.68
CA ALA A 190 -1.88 15.56 13.51
C ALA A 190 -1.58 15.75 12.03
N ASP A 191 -2.06 16.88 11.49
CA ASP A 191 -1.74 17.37 10.15
C ASP A 191 -0.21 17.32 9.90
N PRO A 192 0.24 17.12 8.66
CA PRO A 192 1.64 16.83 8.31
C PRO A 192 2.60 18.03 8.43
N ALA A 193 2.48 18.84 9.48
CA ALA A 193 3.24 20.06 9.65
C ALA A 193 3.74 20.27 11.10
N THR A 194 4.50 19.33 11.64
CA THR A 194 5.50 19.62 12.69
C THR A 194 6.55 18.50 12.71
N ASP A 195 7.62 18.75 11.98
CA ASP A 195 8.91 18.07 12.10
C ASP A 195 9.61 18.65 13.34
N ASP A 196 9.58 17.93 14.46
CA ASP A 196 10.43 18.22 15.61
C ASP A 196 11.44 17.07 15.73
N GLY A 197 12.67 17.38 15.31
CA GLY A 197 13.82 16.48 15.35
C GLY A 197 14.15 16.00 16.78
N PRO A 198 15.06 15.01 16.90
CA PRO A 198 15.33 14.36 18.16
C PRO A 198 15.95 15.32 19.19
N PRO A 199 15.57 15.23 20.48
CA PRO A 199 16.24 15.98 21.54
C PRO A 199 17.67 15.46 21.73
N ASN A 200 18.62 16.41 21.83
CA ASN A 200 20.04 16.18 22.14
C ASN A 200 20.25 15.43 23.46
#